data_AF-X0X4W5-F1
#
_entry.id   AF-X0X4W5-F1
#
_cell.length_a   1.000
_cell.length_b   1.000
_cell.length_c   1.000
_cell.angle_alpha   90.00
_cell.angle_beta   90.00
_cell.angle_gamma   90.00
#
_symmetry.space_group_name_H-M   'P 1'
#
loop_
_entity.id
_entity.type
_entity.pdbx_description
1 polymer ?
#
loop_
_entity_poly.entity_id
_entity_poly.type
_entity_poly.pdbx_seq_one_letter_code
_entity_poly.pdbx_strand_id
1 'polypeptide(L)'
;NLDVVIFLIDPTDLASLYPECIALKRECVANNKFFLSTYASACEWATLTWSTPGEYVLTEEESDYLRESHNVEITKDLSNQTIALISHDKMKVRMIHFANEHRNLLSKFGQIIGTGTTARLLKGEEIAGDLDSLLEGRNQDEKKDLKEAIDEVRRLNLRLEKMQELRSGPKGGDVQIASRVMGGKCDKVIFFEDPFTARPHEPDIQLLERTCQIHGDSVVCMSDPISAHLWAEAWKPQDSGYRSSAPVT
;
A
#
# COMPACT_ATOMS: atom_id res chain seq x y z
N ASN A 1 -5.86 -9.18 23.94
CA ASN A 1 -4.84 -9.02 22.89
C ASN A 1 -5.59 -8.63 21.62
N LEU A 2 -5.18 -7.59 20.90
CA LEU A 2 -5.86 -7.12 19.67
C LEU A 2 -5.02 -7.53 18.46
N ASP A 3 -5.60 -8.32 17.56
CA ASP A 3 -4.91 -8.92 16.41
C ASP A 3 -5.09 -8.11 15.12
N VAL A 4 -6.29 -7.59 14.87
CA VAL A 4 -6.62 -6.77 13.70
C VAL A 4 -7.55 -5.61 14.11
N VAL A 5 -7.35 -4.46 13.47
CA VAL A 5 -8.24 -3.30 13.54
C VAL A 5 -8.78 -3.03 12.16
N ILE A 6 -10.09 -3.20 11.99
CA ILE A 6 -10.82 -2.75 10.81
C ILE A 6 -11.50 -1.44 11.20
N PHE A 7 -11.04 -0.33 10.62
CA PHE A 7 -11.53 1.00 10.94
C PHE A 7 -12.10 1.65 9.67
N LEU A 8 -13.42 1.52 9.53
CA LEU A 8 -14.16 2.08 8.41
C LEU A 8 -14.69 3.45 8.79
N ILE A 9 -14.35 4.42 7.97
CA ILE A 9 -14.72 5.83 8.13
C ILE A 9 -15.83 6.14 7.13
N ASP A 10 -16.88 6.84 7.56
CA ASP A 10 -17.77 7.52 6.62
C ASP A 10 -17.01 8.74 6.06
N PRO A 11 -16.63 8.73 4.76
CA PRO A 11 -15.82 9.79 4.15
C PRO A 11 -16.61 11.08 3.91
N THR A 12 -17.93 11.03 4.06
CA THR A 12 -18.86 12.17 3.96
C THR A 12 -19.15 12.80 5.32
N ASP A 13 -18.87 12.09 6.41
CA ASP A 13 -18.94 12.63 7.77
C ASP A 13 -17.65 13.37 8.16
N LEU A 14 -17.79 14.67 8.44
CA LEU A 14 -16.68 15.51 8.89
C LEU A 14 -16.14 15.10 10.27
N ALA A 15 -16.95 14.43 11.10
CA ALA A 15 -16.51 13.92 12.38
C ALA A 15 -15.46 12.80 12.25
N SER A 16 -15.42 12.12 11.10
CA SER A 16 -14.44 11.07 10.85
C SER A 16 -13.01 11.59 10.62
N LEU A 17 -12.84 12.91 10.43
CA LEU A 17 -11.53 13.57 10.31
C LEU A 17 -11.00 14.06 11.66
N TYR A 18 -11.72 13.77 12.76
CA TYR A 18 -11.28 14.21 14.07
C TYR A 18 -9.90 13.63 14.41
N PRO A 19 -9.04 14.41 15.10
CA PRO A 19 -7.68 14.01 15.47
C PRO A 19 -7.57 12.62 16.12
N GLU A 20 -8.62 12.18 16.81
CA GLU A 20 -8.76 10.89 17.47
C GLU A 20 -8.74 9.71 16.48
N CYS A 21 -9.36 9.86 15.29
CA CYS A 21 -9.35 8.86 14.23
C CYS A 21 -7.93 8.71 13.63
N ILE A 22 -7.24 9.84 13.47
CA ILE A 22 -5.83 9.88 13.04
C ILE A 22 -4.93 9.26 14.12
N ALA A 23 -5.24 9.47 15.40
CA ALA A 23 -4.48 8.90 16.52
C ALA A 23 -4.56 7.37 16.54
N LEU A 24 -5.74 6.78 16.30
CA LEU A 24 -5.89 5.32 16.25
C LEU A 24 -4.99 4.68 15.19
N LYS A 25 -4.99 5.22 13.96
CA LYS A 25 -4.09 4.75 12.89
C LYS A 25 -2.64 4.85 13.35
N ARG A 26 -2.21 5.99 13.88
CA ARG A 26 -0.83 6.19 14.37
C ARG A 26 -0.45 5.19 15.46
N GLU A 27 -1.33 4.93 16.42
CA GLU A 27 -1.10 3.94 17.48
C GLU A 27 -1.01 2.52 16.91
N CYS A 28 -1.83 2.17 15.92
CA CYS A 28 -1.72 0.87 15.25
C CYS A 28 -0.37 0.71 14.56
N VAL A 29 0.07 1.73 13.80
CA VAL A 29 1.39 1.72 13.14
C VAL A 29 2.52 1.64 14.17
N ALA A 30 2.47 2.45 15.24
CA ALA A 30 3.49 2.48 16.28
C ALA A 30 3.63 1.13 17.01
N ASN A 31 2.54 0.38 17.14
CA ASN A 31 2.49 -0.90 17.85
C ASN A 31 2.46 -2.12 16.91
N ASN A 32 2.74 -1.95 15.61
CA ASN A 32 2.70 -3.02 14.59
C ASN A 32 1.37 -3.79 14.60
N LYS A 33 0.25 -3.09 14.80
CA LYS A 33 -1.09 -3.67 14.73
C LYS A 33 -1.61 -3.60 13.31
N PHE A 34 -2.13 -4.73 12.85
CA PHE A 34 -2.69 -4.83 11.51
C PHE A 34 -3.92 -3.93 11.39
N PHE A 35 -3.88 -2.99 10.44
CA PHE A 35 -4.86 -1.91 10.32
C PHE A 35 -5.41 -1.83 8.89
N LEU A 36 -6.72 -1.97 8.75
CA LEU A 36 -7.44 -1.91 7.48
C LEU A 36 -8.37 -0.70 7.49
N SER A 37 -8.15 0.21 6.53
CA SER A 37 -8.76 1.56 6.50
C SER A 37 -9.82 1.75 5.42
N THR A 38 -10.00 0.75 4.56
CA THR A 38 -10.96 0.78 3.45
C THR A 38 -11.77 -0.50 3.46
N TYR A 39 -13.05 -0.42 3.08
CA TYR A 39 -13.93 -1.58 3.03
C TYR A 39 -13.37 -2.66 2.08
N ALA A 40 -12.89 -2.25 0.91
CA ALA A 40 -12.23 -3.12 -0.05
C ALA A 40 -11.00 -3.84 0.54
N SER A 41 -10.16 -3.16 1.34
CA SER A 41 -9.03 -3.82 2.00
C SER A 41 -9.45 -4.88 3.01
N ALA A 42 -10.53 -4.63 3.75
CA ALA A 42 -11.10 -5.57 4.70
C ALA A 42 -11.70 -6.79 4.00
N CYS A 43 -12.54 -6.56 2.98
CA CYS A 43 -13.14 -7.63 2.18
C CYS A 43 -12.07 -8.46 1.48
N GLU A 44 -11.13 -7.84 0.76
CA GLU A 44 -10.10 -8.58 0.04
C GLU A 44 -9.24 -9.43 0.98
N TRP A 45 -8.76 -8.86 2.10
CA TRP A 45 -7.96 -9.64 3.05
C TRP A 45 -8.76 -10.78 3.69
N ALA A 46 -10.00 -10.52 4.12
CA ALA A 46 -10.88 -11.54 4.72
C ALA A 46 -11.17 -12.66 3.73
N THR A 47 -11.53 -12.31 2.49
CA THR A 47 -11.75 -13.24 1.39
C THR A 47 -10.49 -14.01 1.02
N LEU A 48 -9.29 -13.47 1.18
CA LEU A 48 -8.07 -14.25 0.90
C LEU A 48 -7.69 -15.16 2.08
N THR A 49 -8.01 -14.77 3.31
CA THR A 49 -7.53 -15.42 4.54
C THR A 49 -8.48 -16.49 5.10
N TRP A 50 -9.79 -16.24 5.12
CA TRP A 50 -10.78 -17.17 5.70
C TRP A 50 -11.23 -18.26 4.75
N SER A 51 -10.86 -18.08 3.50
CA SER A 51 -10.91 -19.04 2.43
C SER A 51 -10.04 -20.24 2.68
N THR A 52 -10.58 -21.43 2.40
CA THR A 52 -9.78 -22.66 2.42
C THR A 52 -8.60 -22.50 1.45
N PRO A 53 -7.36 -22.78 1.90
CA PRO A 53 -6.17 -22.76 1.06
C PRO A 53 -6.40 -23.42 -0.30
N GLY A 54 -6.27 -22.64 -1.38
CA GLY A 54 -6.34 -23.14 -2.75
C GLY A 54 -7.74 -23.28 -3.37
N GLU A 55 -8.84 -23.15 -2.62
CA GLU A 55 -10.18 -23.47 -3.14
C GLU A 55 -11.20 -22.34 -3.10
N TYR A 56 -11.05 -21.31 -2.26
CA TYR A 56 -12.09 -20.28 -2.26
C TYR A 56 -12.03 -19.44 -3.53
N VAL A 57 -13.17 -19.47 -4.19
CA VAL A 57 -13.60 -18.60 -5.26
C VAL A 57 -14.93 -18.10 -4.72
N LEU A 58 -15.10 -16.78 -4.62
CA LEU A 58 -16.41 -16.22 -4.32
C LEU A 58 -17.41 -16.87 -5.27
N THR A 59 -18.52 -17.38 -4.73
CA THR A 59 -19.61 -17.83 -5.59
C THR A 59 -20.07 -16.69 -6.50
N GLU A 60 -20.73 -16.99 -7.62
CA GLU A 60 -21.31 -15.94 -8.48
C GLU A 60 -22.24 -15.03 -7.65
N GLU A 61 -23.03 -15.61 -6.74
CA GLU A 61 -23.93 -14.88 -5.84
C GLU A 61 -23.19 -13.96 -4.86
N GLU A 62 -22.12 -14.44 -4.19
CA GLU A 62 -21.30 -13.59 -3.31
C GLU A 62 -20.57 -12.48 -4.08
N SER A 63 -20.09 -12.80 -5.29
CA SER A 63 -19.43 -11.84 -6.19
C SER A 63 -20.40 -10.78 -6.68
N ASP A 64 -21.62 -11.19 -7.07
CA ASP A 64 -22.70 -10.30 -7.48
C ASP A 64 -23.13 -9.41 -6.31
N TYR A 65 -23.30 -9.97 -5.11
CA TYR A 65 -23.65 -9.19 -3.92
C TYR A 65 -22.61 -8.10 -3.60
N LEU A 66 -21.33 -8.46 -3.56
CA LEU A 66 -20.23 -7.51 -3.29
C LEU A 66 -20.14 -6.41 -4.36
N ARG A 67 -20.33 -6.77 -5.63
CA ARG A 67 -20.30 -5.83 -6.75
C ARG A 67 -21.52 -4.91 -6.78
N GLU A 68 -22.73 -5.47 -6.68
CA GLU A 68 -23.98 -4.71 -6.75
C GLU A 68 -24.21 -3.84 -5.53
N SER A 69 -23.91 -4.37 -4.35
CA SER A 69 -24.22 -3.69 -3.11
C SER A 69 -23.12 -2.72 -2.69
N HIS A 70 -21.85 -3.05 -2.97
CA HIS A 70 -20.69 -2.36 -2.37
C HIS A 70 -19.58 -2.07 -3.41
N ASN A 71 -19.77 -2.30 -4.71
CA ASN A 71 -18.77 -2.02 -5.76
C ASN A 71 -17.37 -2.64 -5.50
N VAL A 72 -17.34 -3.77 -4.77
CA VAL A 72 -16.12 -4.52 -4.47
C VAL A 72 -15.95 -5.61 -5.53
N GLU A 73 -14.82 -5.58 -6.25
CA GLU A 73 -14.43 -6.66 -7.16
C GLU A 73 -13.17 -7.36 -6.65
N ILE A 74 -13.32 -8.61 -6.19
CA ILE A 74 -12.20 -9.46 -5.76
C ILE A 74 -11.95 -10.49 -6.85
N THR A 75 -10.86 -10.31 -7.59
CA THR A 75 -10.43 -11.20 -8.67
C THR A 75 -9.03 -11.73 -8.40
N LYS A 76 -8.79 -13.00 -8.76
CA LYS A 76 -7.43 -13.59 -8.74
C LYS A 76 -6.56 -13.07 -9.89
N ASP A 77 -7.17 -12.51 -10.93
CA ASP A 77 -6.46 -11.91 -12.06
C ASP A 77 -6.21 -10.42 -11.83
N LEU A 78 -4.95 -10.09 -11.54
CA LEU A 78 -4.50 -8.72 -11.29
C LEU A 78 -4.02 -8.01 -12.57
N SER A 79 -4.07 -8.67 -13.73
CA SER A 79 -3.48 -8.16 -14.97
C SER A 79 -4.14 -6.90 -15.52
N ASN A 80 -5.37 -6.59 -15.09
CA ASN A 80 -6.07 -5.35 -15.41
C ASN A 80 -6.04 -4.31 -14.28
N GLN A 81 -5.46 -4.66 -13.12
CA GLN A 81 -5.38 -3.77 -11.97
C GLN A 81 -4.08 -2.97 -11.94
N THR A 82 -4.18 -1.78 -11.35
CA THR A 82 -3.07 -0.86 -11.10
C THR A 82 -2.81 -0.73 -9.61
N ILE A 83 -1.55 -0.90 -9.21
CA ILE A 83 -1.09 -0.70 -7.83
C ILE A 83 -0.13 0.49 -7.73
N ALA A 84 -0.39 1.39 -6.78
CA ALA A 84 0.48 2.50 -6.42
C ALA A 84 1.37 2.14 -5.23
N LEU A 85 2.68 2.38 -5.36
CA LEU A 85 3.68 2.20 -4.30
C LEU A 85 4.30 3.57 -3.96
N ILE A 86 4.12 4.01 -2.72
CA ILE A 86 4.52 5.34 -2.23
C ILE A 86 5.25 5.16 -0.89
N SER A 87 6.31 5.91 -0.64
CA SER A 87 6.99 5.87 0.66
C SER A 87 7.62 7.19 1.06
N HIS A 88 7.40 7.58 2.32
CA HIS A 88 8.21 8.62 2.95
C HIS A 88 9.69 8.20 2.95
N ASP A 89 10.59 9.17 3.07
CA ASP A 89 12.03 8.92 2.93
C ASP A 89 12.56 7.85 3.90
N LYS A 90 12.20 7.94 5.19
CA LYS A 90 12.56 6.95 6.21
C LYS A 90 11.93 5.57 5.99
N MET A 91 10.94 5.47 5.12
CA MET A 91 10.21 4.24 4.82
C MET A 91 10.68 3.56 3.51
N LYS A 92 11.63 4.17 2.79
CA LYS A 92 12.10 3.65 1.49
C LYS A 92 12.73 2.27 1.61
N VAL A 93 13.59 2.04 2.60
CA VAL A 93 14.20 0.73 2.86
C VAL A 93 13.12 -0.33 3.14
N ARG A 94 12.10 0.01 3.95
CA ARG A 94 10.95 -0.89 4.19
C ARG A 94 10.18 -1.20 2.92
N MET A 95 9.92 -0.20 2.07
CA MET A 95 9.27 -0.39 0.76
C MET A 95 10.10 -1.28 -0.18
N ILE A 96 11.42 -1.12 -0.19
CA ILE A 96 12.34 -1.97 -0.96
C ILE A 96 12.25 -3.43 -0.51
N HIS A 97 12.25 -3.69 0.80
CA HIS A 97 12.09 -5.05 1.32
C HIS A 97 10.72 -5.63 1.00
N PHE A 98 9.64 -4.88 1.20
CA PHE A 98 8.29 -5.29 0.83
C PHE A 98 8.21 -5.65 -0.65
N ALA A 99 8.69 -4.76 -1.53
CA ALA A 99 8.69 -4.99 -2.96
C ALA A 99 9.53 -6.22 -3.35
N ASN A 100 10.67 -6.43 -2.68
CA ASN A 100 11.53 -7.58 -2.92
C ASN A 100 10.90 -8.91 -2.48
N GLU A 101 10.29 -8.94 -1.30
CA GLU A 101 9.63 -10.12 -0.74
C GLU A 101 8.41 -10.53 -1.58
N HIS A 102 7.67 -9.53 -2.07
CA HIS A 102 6.39 -9.72 -2.75
C HIS A 102 6.47 -9.49 -4.27
N ARG A 103 7.67 -9.59 -4.87
CA ARG A 103 7.87 -9.38 -6.33
C ARG A 103 6.93 -10.22 -7.19
N ASN A 104 6.69 -11.47 -6.78
CA ASN A 104 5.82 -12.39 -7.51
C ASN A 104 4.36 -11.97 -7.50
N LEU A 105 3.90 -11.30 -6.43
CA LEU A 105 2.58 -10.70 -6.38
C LEU A 105 2.56 -9.43 -7.24
N LEU A 106 3.53 -8.54 -7.03
CA LEU A 106 3.62 -7.27 -7.75
C LEU A 106 3.72 -7.45 -9.26
N SER A 107 4.39 -8.49 -9.75
CA SER A 107 4.53 -8.76 -11.19
C SER A 107 3.22 -9.14 -11.90
N LYS A 108 2.21 -9.59 -11.14
CA LYS A 108 0.87 -9.94 -11.65
C LYS A 108 0.03 -8.72 -12.01
N PHE A 109 0.32 -7.55 -11.42
CA PHE A 109 -0.41 -6.33 -11.74
C PHE A 109 -0.15 -5.92 -13.20
N GLY A 110 -1.20 -5.44 -13.86
CA GLY A 110 -1.11 -4.85 -15.20
C GLY A 110 -0.18 -3.64 -15.21
N GLN A 111 -0.29 -2.81 -14.16
CA GLN A 111 0.51 -1.61 -14.01
C GLN A 111 0.93 -1.41 -12.55
N ILE A 112 2.19 -0.99 -12.37
CA ILE A 112 2.70 -0.52 -11.08
C ILE A 112 3.04 0.96 -11.27
N ILE A 113 2.59 1.82 -10.36
CA ILE A 113 2.92 3.26 -10.38
C ILE A 113 3.58 3.64 -9.05
N GLY A 114 4.37 4.70 -9.02
CA GLY A 114 4.86 5.25 -7.77
C GLY A 114 5.43 6.65 -7.92
N THR A 115 5.64 7.33 -6.80
CA THR A 115 6.14 8.71 -6.81
C THR A 115 7.65 8.77 -6.97
N GLY A 116 8.14 9.79 -7.70
CA GLY A 116 9.54 10.10 -8.02
C GLY A 116 10.60 9.14 -7.49
N THR A 117 11.21 9.48 -6.35
CA THR A 117 12.33 8.69 -5.77
C THR A 117 11.94 7.24 -5.42
N THR A 118 10.71 6.98 -4.96
CA THR A 118 10.25 5.60 -4.67
C THR A 118 10.21 4.77 -5.95
N ALA A 119 9.68 5.33 -7.05
CA ALA A 119 9.66 4.64 -8.33
C ALA A 119 11.05 4.39 -8.89
N ARG A 120 11.95 5.38 -8.86
CA ARG A 120 13.34 5.22 -9.33
C ARG A 120 14.08 4.11 -8.58
N LEU A 121 13.92 4.05 -7.26
CA LEU A 121 14.51 2.99 -6.42
C LEU A 121 14.00 1.61 -6.83
N LEU A 122 12.69 1.44 -6.97
CA LEU A 122 12.08 0.13 -7.24
C LEU A 122 12.25 -0.34 -8.69
N LYS A 123 12.37 0.59 -9.65
CA LYS A 123 12.73 0.25 -11.05
C LYS A 123 14.15 -0.33 -11.15
N GLY A 124 15.05 0.04 -10.24
CA GLY A 124 16.44 -0.40 -10.26
C GLY A 124 17.25 0.10 -11.46
N GLU A 125 16.78 1.18 -12.12
CA GLU A 125 17.54 1.93 -13.11
C GLU A 125 18.77 2.56 -12.43
N GLU A 126 19.87 2.77 -13.15
CA GLU A 126 21.13 3.28 -12.58
C GLU A 126 20.94 4.65 -11.91
N ILE A 127 20.65 4.61 -10.61
CA ILE A 127 20.62 5.78 -9.73
C ILE A 127 21.99 6.48 -9.72
N ALA A 128 23.05 5.77 -10.11
CA ALA A 128 24.42 6.31 -10.16
C ALA A 128 24.57 7.54 -11.05
N GLY A 129 23.89 7.60 -12.21
CA GLY A 129 23.94 8.76 -13.12
C GLY A 129 23.12 9.97 -12.65
N ASP A 130 22.18 9.74 -11.73
CA ASP A 130 21.22 10.74 -11.25
C ASP A 130 21.36 11.01 -9.73
N LEU A 131 22.41 10.46 -9.10
CA LEU A 131 22.57 10.48 -7.65
C LEU A 131 22.73 11.90 -7.13
N ASP A 132 23.54 12.71 -7.81
CA ASP A 132 23.76 14.10 -7.43
C ASP A 132 22.44 14.90 -7.49
N SER A 133 21.64 14.71 -8.54
CA SER A 133 20.34 15.38 -8.69
C SER A 133 19.34 14.93 -7.61
N LEU A 134 19.36 13.66 -7.23
CA LEU A 134 18.48 13.12 -6.19
C LEU A 134 18.89 13.57 -4.78
N LEU A 135 20.16 13.90 -4.58
CA LEU A 135 20.70 14.43 -3.33
C LEU A 135 20.58 15.96 -3.22
N GLU A 136 20.32 16.67 -4.33
CA GLU A 136 20.12 18.12 -4.32
C GLU A 136 18.94 18.53 -3.43
N GLY A 137 19.13 19.59 -2.64
CA GLY A 137 18.11 20.13 -1.73
C GLY A 137 17.83 19.28 -0.48
N ARG A 138 18.45 18.10 -0.34
CA ARG A 138 18.31 17.23 0.85
C ARG A 138 19.27 17.60 1.97
N ASN A 139 18.83 17.43 3.21
CA ASN A 139 19.69 17.55 4.39
C ASN A 139 20.60 16.31 4.56
N GLN A 140 21.51 16.31 5.54
CA GLN A 140 22.49 15.22 5.72
C GLN A 140 21.84 13.87 6.05
N ASP A 141 20.79 13.86 6.87
CA ASP A 141 20.08 12.65 7.26
C ASP A 141 19.32 12.06 6.06
N GLU A 142 18.61 12.89 5.31
CA GLU A 142 17.90 12.48 4.09
C GLU A 142 18.86 11.92 3.02
N LYS A 143 20.06 12.50 2.90
CA LYS A 143 21.11 11.98 2.00
C LYS A 143 21.62 10.62 2.45
N LYS A 144 21.76 10.40 3.76
CA LYS A 144 22.17 9.13 4.34
C LYS A 144 21.11 8.06 4.09
N ASP A 145 19.85 8.34 4.41
CA ASP A 145 18.72 7.42 4.22
C ASP A 145 18.57 7.02 2.73
N LEU A 146 18.74 7.98 1.82
CA LEU A 146 18.68 7.69 0.38
C LEU A 146 19.83 6.79 -0.08
N LYS A 147 21.06 7.03 0.39
CA LYS A 147 22.21 6.17 0.04
C LYS A 147 22.01 4.74 0.54
N GLU A 148 21.52 4.58 1.77
CA GLU A 148 21.18 3.27 2.32
C GLU A 148 20.14 2.55 1.45
N ALA A 149 19.07 3.24 1.05
CA ALA A 149 18.07 2.69 0.15
C ALA A 149 18.65 2.25 -1.21
N ILE A 150 19.57 3.03 -1.78
CA ILE A 150 20.24 2.71 -3.05
C ILE A 150 21.11 1.46 -2.92
N ASP A 151 21.91 1.39 -1.86
CA ASP A 151 22.79 0.25 -1.60
C ASP A 151 21.96 -1.02 -1.37
N GLU A 152 20.80 -0.90 -0.73
CA GLU A 152 19.88 -2.01 -0.50
C GLU A 152 19.22 -2.52 -1.80
N VAL A 153 18.78 -1.61 -2.69
CA VAL A 153 18.28 -1.98 -4.02
C VAL A 153 19.33 -2.76 -4.81
N ARG A 154 20.59 -2.29 -4.78
CA ARG A 154 21.72 -2.97 -5.43
C ARG A 154 21.97 -4.35 -4.83
N ARG A 155 21.99 -4.45 -3.50
CA ARG A 155 22.21 -5.70 -2.76
C ARG A 155 21.16 -6.76 -3.10
N LEU A 156 19.90 -6.35 -3.20
CA LEU A 156 18.77 -7.23 -3.50
C LEU A 156 18.57 -7.48 -5.01
N ASN A 157 19.33 -6.81 -5.88
CA ASN A 157 19.09 -6.79 -7.33
C ASN A 157 17.60 -6.51 -7.64
N LEU A 158 17.05 -5.43 -7.03
CA LEU A 158 15.63 -5.06 -7.14
C LEU A 158 15.30 -4.32 -8.42
N ARG A 159 14.34 -4.88 -9.18
CA ARG A 159 13.82 -4.33 -10.43
C ARG A 159 12.35 -4.68 -10.61
N LEU A 160 11.49 -3.66 -10.63
CA LEU A 160 10.09 -3.74 -11.04
C LEU A 160 9.95 -3.12 -12.44
N GLU A 161 10.12 -3.93 -13.48
CA GLU A 161 10.24 -3.44 -14.87
C GLU A 161 9.00 -2.68 -15.39
N LYS A 162 7.81 -3.07 -14.94
CA LYS A 162 6.53 -2.45 -15.35
C LYS A 162 6.20 -1.14 -14.61
N MET A 163 7.09 -0.69 -13.72
CA MET A 163 6.79 0.45 -12.86
C MET A 163 6.91 1.78 -13.61
N GLN A 164 5.83 2.57 -13.58
CA GLN A 164 5.80 3.95 -14.07
C GLN A 164 6.13 4.93 -12.94
N GLU A 165 7.11 5.80 -13.21
CA GLU A 165 7.41 6.96 -12.35
C GLU A 165 6.39 8.08 -12.57
N LEU A 166 5.85 8.58 -11.45
CA LEU A 166 5.09 9.83 -11.37
C LEU A 166 5.94 10.92 -10.72
N ARG A 167 5.42 12.15 -10.60
CA ARG A 167 6.13 13.22 -9.89
C ARG A 167 6.40 12.81 -8.44
N SER A 168 7.38 13.43 -7.81
CA SER A 168 7.57 13.27 -6.36
C SER A 168 6.34 13.82 -5.60
N GLY A 169 6.05 13.29 -4.41
CA GLY A 169 4.96 13.78 -3.55
C GLY A 169 4.91 15.32 -3.45
N PRO A 170 6.00 15.99 -3.01
CA PRO A 170 6.08 17.46 -2.95
C PRO A 170 5.88 18.22 -4.27
N LYS A 171 5.94 17.54 -5.42
CA LYS A 171 5.73 18.11 -6.76
C LYS A 171 4.37 17.69 -7.34
N GLY A 172 3.44 17.25 -6.48
CA GLY A 172 2.08 16.83 -6.84
C GLY A 172 1.98 15.39 -7.32
N GLY A 173 2.90 14.51 -6.91
CA GLY A 173 2.84 13.06 -7.18
C GLY A 173 1.65 12.40 -6.48
N ASP A 174 1.39 12.78 -5.23
CA ASP A 174 0.29 12.23 -4.42
C ASP A 174 -1.06 12.61 -5.05
N VAL A 175 -1.19 13.86 -5.52
CA VAL A 175 -2.35 14.34 -6.30
C VAL A 175 -2.54 13.56 -7.62
N GLN A 176 -1.45 13.19 -8.30
CA GLN A 176 -1.53 12.37 -9.52
C GLN A 176 -2.04 10.95 -9.25
N ILE A 177 -1.78 10.40 -8.06
CA ILE A 177 -2.30 9.10 -7.66
C ILE A 177 -3.75 9.25 -7.23
N ALA A 178 -4.08 10.25 -6.42
CA ALA A 178 -5.46 10.56 -6.02
C ALA A 178 -6.38 10.73 -7.24
N SER A 179 -5.93 11.47 -8.26
CA SER A 179 -6.67 11.63 -9.51
C SER A 179 -6.91 10.30 -10.26
N ARG A 180 -5.98 9.34 -10.17
CA ARG A 180 -6.17 8.01 -10.76
C ARG A 180 -7.14 7.17 -9.94
N VAL A 181 -7.07 7.24 -8.61
CA VAL A 181 -8.04 6.61 -7.71
C VAL A 181 -9.45 7.10 -8.02
N MET A 182 -9.66 8.43 -8.05
CA MET A 182 -10.97 9.02 -8.41
C MET A 182 -11.47 8.60 -9.79
N GLY A 183 -10.55 8.40 -10.73
CA GLY A 183 -10.86 8.00 -12.09
C GLY A 183 -11.01 6.49 -12.31
N GLY A 184 -10.93 5.66 -11.26
CA GLY A 184 -10.97 4.20 -11.38
C GLY A 184 -9.78 3.60 -12.14
N LYS A 185 -8.62 4.27 -12.07
CA LYS A 185 -7.36 3.87 -12.76
C LYS A 185 -6.26 3.45 -11.78
N CYS A 186 -6.62 3.25 -10.51
CA CYS A 186 -5.72 2.80 -9.45
C CYS A 186 -6.55 2.07 -8.39
N ASP A 187 -6.40 0.75 -8.37
CA ASP A 187 -7.22 -0.16 -7.57
C ASP A 187 -6.62 -0.38 -6.18
N LYS A 188 -5.30 -0.23 -6.07
CA LYS A 188 -4.57 -0.47 -4.82
C LYS A 188 -3.55 0.62 -4.54
N VAL A 189 -3.48 1.07 -3.29
CA VAL A 189 -2.51 2.07 -2.82
C VAL A 189 -1.78 1.52 -1.61
N ILE A 190 -0.47 1.33 -1.75
CA ILE A 190 0.44 1.02 -0.65
C ILE A 190 1.28 2.26 -0.38
N PHE A 191 0.99 2.95 0.71
CA PHE A 191 1.69 4.17 1.09
C PHE A 191 2.37 4.00 2.45
N PHE A 192 3.68 3.74 2.46
CA PHE A 192 4.41 3.68 3.73
C PHE A 192 4.70 5.08 4.26
N GLU A 193 3.86 5.47 5.21
CA GLU A 193 3.96 6.74 5.92
C GLU A 193 4.92 6.64 7.13
N ASP A 194 5.49 7.78 7.48
CA ASP A 194 6.33 7.95 8.65
C ASP A 194 5.52 8.75 9.68
N PRO A 195 5.03 8.11 10.77
CA PRO A 195 4.14 8.77 11.71
C PRO A 195 4.86 9.78 12.62
N PHE A 196 6.20 9.84 12.58
CA PHE A 196 7.01 10.65 13.48
C PHE A 196 7.57 11.93 12.84
N THR A 197 7.39 12.12 11.54
CA THR A 197 7.94 13.27 10.81
C THR A 197 6.84 14.03 10.09
N ALA A 198 6.58 15.28 10.51
CA ALA A 198 5.67 16.19 9.81
C ALA A 198 6.21 16.56 8.42
N ARG A 199 5.33 16.66 7.42
CA ARG A 199 5.73 16.93 6.03
C ARG A 199 5.18 18.27 5.52
N PRO A 200 5.95 19.02 4.68
CA PRO A 200 5.45 20.26 4.07
C PRO A 200 4.26 20.07 3.13
N HIS A 201 4.07 18.84 2.62
CA HIS A 201 3.00 18.45 1.70
C HIS A 201 1.93 17.57 2.40
N GLU A 202 1.78 17.71 3.73
CA GLU A 202 0.72 17.04 4.49
C GLU A 202 -0.69 17.18 3.87
N PRO A 203 -1.09 18.34 3.31
CA PRO A 203 -2.39 18.47 2.66
C PRO A 203 -2.57 17.52 1.45
N ASP A 204 -1.50 17.24 0.71
CA ASP A 204 -1.53 16.34 -0.45
C ASP A 204 -1.63 14.86 0.00
N ILE A 205 -0.98 14.51 1.12
CA ILE A 205 -1.09 13.19 1.76
C ILE A 205 -2.52 12.96 2.22
N GLN A 206 -3.08 13.90 2.99
CA GLN A 206 -4.46 13.82 3.48
C GLN A 206 -5.48 13.79 2.35
N LEU A 207 -5.23 14.51 1.25
CA LEU A 207 -6.07 14.44 0.05
C LEU A 207 -6.07 13.03 -0.53
N LEU A 208 -4.91 12.40 -0.68
CA LEU A 208 -4.81 11.03 -1.20
C LEU A 208 -5.51 10.03 -0.26
N GLU A 209 -5.24 10.08 1.04
CA GLU A 209 -5.89 9.19 2.01
C GLU A 209 -7.40 9.35 2.01
N ARG A 210 -7.88 10.60 2.04
CA ARG A 210 -9.31 10.90 1.97
C ARG A 210 -9.91 10.38 0.67
N THR A 211 -9.19 10.50 -0.45
CA THR A 211 -9.65 9.98 -1.73
C THR A 211 -9.78 8.46 -1.67
N CYS A 212 -8.81 7.75 -1.09
CA CYS A 212 -8.91 6.30 -0.87
C CYS A 212 -10.08 5.93 0.04
N GLN A 213 -10.41 6.73 1.06
CA GLN A 213 -11.55 6.50 1.94
C GLN A 213 -12.89 6.75 1.23
N ILE A 214 -13.01 7.84 0.44
CA ILE A 214 -14.18 8.14 -0.39
C ILE A 214 -14.47 6.99 -1.35
N HIS A 215 -13.42 6.42 -1.95
CA HIS A 215 -13.51 5.30 -2.86
C HIS A 215 -13.26 3.95 -2.16
N GLY A 216 -13.42 3.91 -0.83
CA GLY A 216 -12.98 2.81 0.04
C GLY A 216 -13.65 1.47 -0.24
N ASP A 217 -14.77 1.47 -0.96
CA ASP A 217 -15.44 0.23 -1.37
C ASP A 217 -14.85 -0.36 -2.68
N SER A 218 -14.03 0.41 -3.40
CA SER A 218 -13.40 -0.01 -4.66
C SER A 218 -11.87 -0.01 -4.62
N VAL A 219 -11.27 0.56 -3.57
CA VAL A 219 -9.82 0.80 -3.51
C VAL A 219 -9.26 0.19 -2.25
N VAL A 220 -8.26 -0.68 -2.42
CA VAL A 220 -7.49 -1.24 -1.30
C VAL A 220 -6.42 -0.24 -0.92
N CYS A 221 -6.48 0.29 0.31
CA CYS A 221 -5.47 1.22 0.81
C CYS A 221 -4.81 0.71 2.10
N MET A 222 -3.48 0.68 2.10
CA MET A 222 -2.67 0.37 3.28
C MET A 222 -1.55 1.38 3.45
N SER A 223 -1.45 1.88 4.68
CA SER A 223 -0.59 3.01 5.04
C SER A 223 0.70 2.62 5.78
N ASP A 224 0.91 1.32 5.99
CA ASP A 224 2.02 0.84 6.82
C ASP A 224 2.58 -0.52 6.35
N PRO A 225 3.85 -0.82 6.70
CA PRO A 225 4.51 -2.03 6.25
C PRO A 225 3.89 -3.34 6.74
N ILE A 226 3.36 -3.37 7.97
CA ILE A 226 2.83 -4.59 8.57
C ILE A 226 1.54 -4.98 7.88
N SER A 227 0.64 -4.00 7.71
CA SER A 227 -0.62 -4.24 7.01
C SER A 227 -0.39 -4.66 5.57
N ALA A 228 0.50 -3.96 4.86
CA ALA A 228 0.85 -4.32 3.49
C ALA A 228 1.44 -5.74 3.37
N HIS A 229 2.35 -6.10 4.28
CA HIS A 229 2.93 -7.43 4.30
C HIS A 229 1.87 -8.51 4.57
N LEU A 230 1.02 -8.36 5.60
CA LEU A 230 -0.01 -9.36 5.92
C LEU A 230 -1.05 -9.53 4.81
N TRP A 231 -1.45 -8.43 4.18
CA TRP A 231 -2.28 -8.48 2.98
C TRP A 231 -1.60 -9.23 1.83
N ALA A 232 -0.32 -8.94 1.55
CA ALA A 232 0.41 -9.59 0.47
C ALA A 232 0.68 -11.08 0.76
N GLU A 233 0.89 -11.47 2.02
CA GLU A 233 0.97 -12.88 2.43
C GLU A 233 -0.33 -13.64 2.12
N ALA A 234 -1.49 -12.99 2.25
CA ALA A 234 -2.78 -13.62 1.95
C ALA A 234 -2.92 -14.00 0.46
N TRP A 235 -2.12 -13.40 -0.44
CA TRP A 235 -2.07 -13.76 -1.85
C TRP A 235 -1.16 -14.95 -2.17
N LYS A 236 -0.31 -15.38 -1.23
CA LYS A 236 0.52 -16.56 -1.43
C LYS A 236 -0.38 -17.81 -1.42
N PRO A 237 -0.10 -18.82 -2.26
CA PRO A 237 -0.68 -20.14 -2.08
C PRO A 237 -0.32 -20.60 -0.67
N GLN A 238 -1.32 -20.80 0.19
CA GLN A 238 -1.05 -21.44 1.47
C GLN A 238 -0.78 -22.91 1.18
N ASP A 239 0.46 -23.36 1.41
CA ASP A 239 0.78 -24.78 1.38
C ASP A 239 -0.20 -25.51 2.30
N SER A 240 -0.76 -26.64 1.85
CA SER A 240 -1.75 -27.46 2.55
C SER A 240 -1.24 -28.12 3.84
N GLY A 241 -0.18 -27.57 4.45
CA GLY A 241 0.43 -27.99 5.70
C GLY A 241 0.10 -27.01 6.83
N TYR A 242 -1.01 -27.25 7.52
CA TYR A 242 -1.17 -26.97 8.95
C TYR A 242 -1.20 -25.50 9.42
N ARG A 243 -2.41 -24.98 9.67
CA ARG A 243 -2.68 -24.10 10.84
C ARG A 243 -3.78 -24.71 11.70
N SER A 244 -3.44 -25.80 12.39
CA SER A 244 -4.11 -26.11 13.66
C SER A 244 -3.43 -25.28 14.75
N SER A 245 -3.99 -24.11 15.02
CA SER A 245 -3.96 -23.57 16.37
C SER A 245 -5.36 -23.04 16.63
N ALA A 246 -6.07 -23.76 17.51
CA ALA A 246 -7.38 -23.42 18.02
C ALA A 246 -7.48 -21.94 18.43
N PRO A 247 -8.70 -21.35 18.44
CA PRO A 247 -8.89 -20.00 18.96
C PRO A 247 -8.35 -19.94 20.39
N VAL A 248 -7.47 -18.98 20.66
CA VAL A 248 -7.08 -18.63 22.02
C VAL A 248 -8.33 -18.00 22.64
N THR A 249 -9.01 -18.78 23.48
CA THR A 249 -10.04 -18.33 24.42
C THR A 249 -9.51 -17.26 25.36
#